data_AF-A0A8T5J787-F1
#
_entry.id   AF-A0A8T5J787-F1
#
_cell.length_a   1.000
_cell.length_b   1.000
_cell.length_c   1.000
_cell.angle_alpha   90.00
_cell.angle_beta   90.00
_cell.angle_gamma   90.00
#
_symmetry.space_group_name_H-M   'P 1'
#
loop_
_entity.id
_entity.type
_entity.pdbx_description
1 polymer ?
#
loop_
_entity_poly.entity_id
_entity_poly.type
_entity_poly.pdbx_seq_one_letter_code
_entity_poly.pdbx_strand_id
1 'polypeptide(L)'
;DGDGIADGYDDCPEVEGYSTNDVVGCPDFDMDGYGDPVDGTDWNPTDPTQWSNIDGDQYGDNPQGTSADDCIEIAGFSYKGGVLGCVDTDNDGWADLIDKFPEDSSQWNDTDGDGFGDNPKGKNPDLCPDVAGVAEEDGCEAKVKESSGGSILAYGGIGVGVLLVIIMAGLLIMRRMGSDEGEKDWVTDVGIPNMNAQPAMPDMSAMPANSGLYAQAVAPQQPAYSQYQQPVQPVHPVVVQQQAASPNLAALPGQAVMPQQAPLGPTFYDVGTMRSDGNEWLEFPVSSGAWYMRDPTTKQWVRKI
;
A
#
# COMPACT_ATOMS: atom_id res chain seq x y z
N ASP A 1 49.09 -21.55 4.93
CA ASP A 1 49.31 -21.70 3.44
C ASP A 1 50.26 -20.67 2.80
N GLY A 2 50.57 -19.53 3.43
CA GLY A 2 51.48 -18.52 2.87
C GLY A 2 50.81 -17.21 2.46
N ASP A 3 49.53 -17.05 2.77
CA ASP A 3 48.71 -15.84 2.66
C ASP A 3 49.18 -14.65 3.54
N GLY A 4 50.05 -14.92 4.53
CA GLY A 4 50.55 -13.92 5.47
C GLY A 4 49.82 -13.91 6.81
N ILE A 5 48.86 -14.80 7.02
CA ILE A 5 48.19 -15.06 8.30
C ILE A 5 48.83 -16.31 8.91
N ALA A 6 48.92 -16.34 10.24
CA ALA A 6 49.51 -17.49 10.93
C ALA A 6 48.42 -18.52 11.19
N ASP A 7 48.71 -19.81 11.01
CA ASP A 7 47.75 -20.93 11.14
C ASP A 7 46.87 -20.91 12.40
N GLY A 8 47.30 -20.28 13.49
CA GLY A 8 46.51 -20.14 14.73
C GLY A 8 45.49 -19.00 14.74
N TYR A 9 45.47 -18.18 13.69
CA TYR A 9 44.61 -17.02 13.47
C TYR A 9 43.96 -17.04 12.07
N ASP A 10 44.14 -18.15 11.36
CA ASP A 10 43.68 -18.38 10.01
C ASP A 10 42.58 -19.44 10.08
N ASP A 11 41.38 -19.08 9.63
CA ASP A 11 40.22 -19.97 9.59
C ASP A 11 40.35 -21.02 8.48
N CYS A 12 41.26 -20.81 7.51
CA CYS A 12 41.54 -21.69 6.37
C CYS A 12 43.05 -22.02 6.22
N PRO A 13 43.73 -22.59 7.23
CA PRO A 13 45.21 -22.67 7.32
C PRO A 13 45.91 -23.50 6.23
N GLU A 14 45.16 -24.28 5.46
CA GLU A 14 45.64 -25.11 4.37
C GLU A 14 45.45 -24.48 2.98
N VAL A 15 44.72 -23.37 2.87
CA VAL A 15 44.29 -22.75 1.61
C VAL A 15 44.53 -21.24 1.66
N GLU A 16 45.36 -20.74 0.76
CA GLU A 16 45.65 -19.30 0.68
C GLU A 16 44.36 -18.48 0.43
N GLY A 17 44.11 -17.50 1.28
CA GLY A 17 42.93 -16.65 1.23
C GLY A 17 43.19 -15.21 1.70
N TYR A 18 42.19 -14.36 1.53
CA TYR A 18 42.31 -12.90 1.72
C TYR A 18 41.10 -12.26 2.41
N SER A 19 40.08 -13.04 2.79
CA SER A 19 38.93 -12.56 3.56
C SER A 19 39.35 -11.99 4.92
N THR A 20 38.59 -11.00 5.41
CA THR A 20 38.92 -10.22 6.61
C THR A 20 37.76 -9.99 7.58
N ASN A 21 36.50 -10.13 7.15
CA ASN A 21 35.33 -9.71 7.91
C ASN A 21 34.60 -10.84 8.66
N ASP A 22 34.64 -12.07 8.16
CA ASP A 22 33.88 -13.22 8.69
C ASP A 22 34.75 -14.45 8.99
N VAL A 23 35.46 -14.99 8.00
CA VAL A 23 36.36 -16.14 8.10
C VAL A 23 37.75 -15.73 7.65
N VAL A 24 38.60 -15.31 8.58
CA VAL A 24 39.88 -14.64 8.25
C VAL A 24 40.86 -15.63 7.60
N GLY A 25 41.46 -15.25 6.47
CA GLY A 25 42.45 -16.10 5.77
C GLY A 25 41.85 -17.12 4.79
N CYS A 26 40.54 -17.08 4.58
CA CYS A 26 39.85 -17.93 3.62
C CYS A 26 39.76 -17.30 2.22
N PRO A 27 39.48 -18.10 1.17
CA PRO A 27 39.23 -17.59 -0.17
C PRO A 27 38.12 -16.53 -0.19
N ASP A 28 38.38 -15.44 -0.90
CA ASP A 28 37.48 -14.30 -1.14
C ASP A 28 37.72 -13.89 -2.59
N PHE A 29 36.78 -14.24 -3.48
CA PHE A 29 36.99 -14.15 -4.92
C PHE A 29 36.92 -12.71 -5.44
N ASP A 30 36.02 -11.89 -4.89
CA ASP A 30 35.77 -10.53 -5.39
C ASP A 30 36.38 -9.42 -4.52
N MET A 31 37.02 -9.79 -3.41
CA MET A 31 37.80 -8.95 -2.51
C MET A 31 36.97 -7.90 -1.77
N ASP A 32 35.73 -8.21 -1.43
CA ASP A 32 34.92 -7.35 -0.56
C ASP A 32 35.20 -7.55 0.93
N GLY A 33 36.00 -8.56 1.26
CA GLY A 33 36.46 -8.91 2.59
C GLY A 33 35.63 -10.00 3.28
N TYR A 34 34.54 -10.48 2.68
CA TYR A 34 33.79 -11.65 3.14
C TYR A 34 34.26 -12.90 2.38
N GLY A 35 34.39 -14.02 3.09
CA GLY A 35 34.86 -15.27 2.47
C GLY A 35 33.79 -15.98 1.66
N ASP A 36 34.21 -16.69 0.60
CA ASP A 36 33.37 -17.46 -0.31
C ASP A 36 32.51 -18.53 0.44
N PRO A 37 31.29 -18.88 -0.03
CA PRO A 37 30.26 -19.67 0.67
C PRO A 37 30.58 -21.15 0.95
N VAL A 38 31.83 -21.59 0.68
CA VAL A 38 32.35 -22.87 1.16
C VAL A 38 32.79 -22.76 2.62
N ASP A 39 33.44 -21.65 2.97
CA ASP A 39 34.03 -21.42 4.27
C ASP A 39 33.47 -20.16 4.93
N GLY A 40 33.08 -19.15 4.16
CA GLY A 40 32.53 -17.87 4.62
C GLY A 40 31.06 -17.64 4.34
N THR A 41 30.66 -16.38 4.45
CA THR A 41 29.26 -15.91 4.46
C THR A 41 28.87 -15.11 3.23
N ASP A 42 29.81 -14.81 2.34
CA ASP A 42 29.53 -14.12 1.09
C ASP A 42 28.57 -14.96 0.24
N TRP A 43 27.33 -14.51 0.10
CA TRP A 43 26.35 -15.25 -0.70
C TRP A 43 26.59 -15.11 -2.21
N ASN A 44 27.24 -14.02 -2.66
CA ASN A 44 27.50 -13.73 -4.07
C ASN A 44 28.98 -13.38 -4.33
N PRO A 45 29.85 -14.41 -4.43
CA PRO A 45 31.30 -14.29 -4.65
C PRO A 45 31.75 -13.68 -5.96
N THR A 46 30.86 -13.07 -6.72
CA THR A 46 31.19 -12.42 -7.99
C THR A 46 30.77 -10.95 -8.01
N ASP A 47 30.18 -10.48 -6.91
CA ASP A 47 29.67 -9.14 -6.76
C ASP A 47 30.15 -8.57 -5.43
N PRO A 48 31.25 -7.80 -5.44
CA PRO A 48 31.87 -7.29 -4.21
C PRO A 48 31.03 -6.22 -3.50
N THR A 49 29.83 -5.97 -4.00
CA THR A 49 28.88 -5.07 -3.37
C THR A 49 27.75 -5.80 -2.65
N GLN A 50 27.67 -7.13 -2.76
CA GLN A 50 26.57 -7.96 -2.27
C GLN A 50 27.03 -9.25 -1.59
N TRP A 51 27.54 -9.15 -0.36
CA TRP A 51 27.91 -10.32 0.45
C TRP A 51 26.78 -10.90 1.33
N SER A 52 25.61 -10.25 1.45
CA SER A 52 24.48 -10.72 2.27
C SER A 52 23.18 -10.90 1.46
N ASN A 53 22.42 -11.95 1.78
CA ASN A 53 21.07 -12.26 1.26
C ASN A 53 20.31 -13.08 2.31
N ILE A 54 19.65 -12.39 3.25
CA ILE A 54 19.13 -13.00 4.48
C ILE A 54 17.86 -13.83 4.24
N ASP A 55 17.03 -13.46 3.26
CA ASP A 55 15.78 -14.15 2.95
C ASP A 55 15.92 -15.19 1.82
N GLY A 56 17.03 -15.16 1.08
CA GLY A 56 17.41 -16.14 0.07
C GLY A 56 16.73 -15.94 -1.28
N ASP A 57 16.28 -14.74 -1.62
CA ASP A 57 15.45 -14.49 -2.82
C ASP A 57 16.25 -14.15 -4.11
N GLN A 58 17.56 -13.96 -3.95
CA GLN A 58 18.58 -13.64 -4.97
C GLN A 58 18.74 -12.15 -5.26
N TYR A 59 18.10 -11.29 -4.49
CA TYR A 59 18.48 -9.89 -4.34
C TYR A 59 19.39 -9.77 -3.12
N GLY A 60 20.33 -8.82 -3.17
CA GLY A 60 21.32 -8.68 -2.12
C GLY A 60 20.92 -7.62 -1.11
N ASP A 61 21.15 -7.85 0.18
CA ASP A 61 20.67 -6.98 1.26
C ASP A 61 21.37 -5.60 1.30
N ASN A 62 22.53 -5.47 0.63
CA ASN A 62 23.31 -4.26 0.74
C ASN A 62 22.66 -3.14 -0.09
N PRO A 63 22.15 -2.07 0.53
CA PRO A 63 21.28 -1.09 -0.13
C PRO A 63 22.00 -0.21 -1.16
N GLN A 64 23.33 -0.27 -1.21
CA GLN A 64 24.16 0.46 -2.19
C GLN A 64 24.82 -0.48 -3.19
N GLY A 65 24.57 -1.79 -3.08
CA GLY A 65 25.09 -2.78 -4.00
C GLY A 65 24.22 -2.94 -5.24
N THR A 66 24.67 -3.78 -6.15
CA THR A 66 23.95 -4.13 -7.36
C THR A 66 22.71 -4.95 -7.02
N SER A 67 21.58 -4.65 -7.67
CA SER A 67 20.30 -5.33 -7.46
C SER A 67 19.94 -5.50 -5.98
N ALA A 68 20.08 -4.41 -5.22
CA ALA A 68 19.77 -4.41 -3.80
C ALA A 68 18.30 -4.73 -3.57
N ASP A 69 18.02 -5.55 -2.57
CA ASP A 69 16.68 -5.90 -2.15
C ASP A 69 16.02 -4.74 -1.40
N ASP A 70 14.82 -4.34 -1.82
CA ASP A 70 14.01 -3.33 -1.15
C ASP A 70 13.20 -3.93 0.02
N CYS A 71 13.09 -5.26 0.08
CA CYS A 71 12.31 -6.04 1.03
C CYS A 71 13.12 -7.04 1.87
N ILE A 72 14.41 -6.80 2.11
CA ILE A 72 15.42 -7.56 2.90
C ILE A 72 14.95 -8.77 3.74
N GLU A 73 13.90 -8.65 4.56
CA GLU A 73 13.45 -9.74 5.46
C GLU A 73 12.40 -10.68 4.84
N ILE A 74 11.90 -10.38 3.63
CA ILE A 74 10.74 -11.04 3.03
C ILE A 74 11.04 -11.37 1.57
N ALA A 75 11.33 -12.65 1.35
CA ALA A 75 11.66 -13.15 0.03
C ALA A 75 10.59 -12.80 -1.01
N GLY A 76 11.06 -12.19 -2.11
CA GLY A 76 10.22 -11.75 -3.20
C GLY A 76 10.88 -11.94 -4.56
N PHE A 77 10.14 -11.57 -5.60
CA PHE A 77 10.62 -11.72 -6.98
C PHE A 77 10.31 -10.51 -7.85
N SER A 78 9.82 -9.40 -7.27
CA SER A 78 9.57 -8.17 -8.01
C SER A 78 10.86 -7.65 -8.65
N TYR A 79 10.73 -7.13 -9.86
CA TYR A 79 11.88 -6.64 -10.64
C TYR A 79 11.59 -5.37 -11.47
N LYS A 80 10.38 -4.82 -11.36
CA LYS A 80 9.92 -3.60 -12.04
C LYS A 80 9.59 -2.50 -11.04
N GLY A 81 9.33 -1.30 -11.54
CA GLY A 81 8.91 -0.17 -10.71
C GLY A 81 9.97 0.40 -9.77
N GLY A 82 11.20 -0.14 -9.81
CA GLY A 82 12.26 0.26 -8.88
C GLY A 82 12.07 -0.30 -7.47
N VAL A 83 11.26 -1.36 -7.33
CA VAL A 83 11.10 -2.12 -6.09
C VAL A 83 11.50 -3.58 -6.40
N LEU A 84 12.69 -3.96 -5.96
CA LEU A 84 13.31 -5.27 -6.19
C LEU A 84 13.16 -6.17 -4.95
N GLY A 85 13.08 -7.49 -5.15
CA GLY A 85 13.08 -8.49 -4.06
C GLY A 85 11.85 -8.46 -3.15
N CYS A 86 10.80 -7.73 -3.53
CA CYS A 86 9.54 -7.72 -2.79
C CYS A 86 8.55 -8.76 -3.32
N VAL A 87 7.59 -9.10 -2.45
CA VAL A 87 6.48 -10.01 -2.79
C VAL A 87 5.73 -9.48 -4.02
N ASP A 88 5.56 -10.36 -5.00
CA ASP A 88 4.82 -10.16 -6.24
C ASP A 88 3.87 -11.37 -6.38
N THR A 89 2.61 -11.18 -5.99
CA THR A 89 1.64 -12.26 -5.81
C THR A 89 1.18 -12.84 -7.14
N ASP A 90 1.06 -12.04 -8.19
CA ASP A 90 0.56 -12.48 -9.50
C ASP A 90 1.67 -12.72 -10.54
N ASN A 91 2.92 -12.42 -10.20
CA ASN A 91 4.14 -12.62 -10.97
C ASN A 91 4.22 -11.80 -12.26
N ASP A 92 3.65 -10.59 -12.26
CA ASP A 92 3.77 -9.67 -13.40
C ASP A 92 5.06 -8.83 -13.40
N GLY A 93 5.81 -8.88 -12.29
CA GLY A 93 7.07 -8.20 -12.04
C GLY A 93 6.97 -6.94 -11.18
N TRP A 94 5.78 -6.45 -10.86
CA TRP A 94 5.56 -5.33 -9.94
C TRP A 94 5.32 -5.86 -8.52
N ALA A 95 5.91 -5.21 -7.51
CA ALA A 95 5.70 -5.63 -6.14
C ALA A 95 4.29 -5.30 -5.67
N ASP A 96 3.67 -6.17 -4.86
CA ASP A 96 2.34 -5.96 -4.24
C ASP A 96 2.21 -4.60 -3.53
N LEU A 97 3.34 -4.07 -3.03
CA LEU A 97 3.40 -2.79 -2.34
C LEU A 97 3.10 -1.59 -3.27
N ILE A 98 3.41 -1.71 -4.56
CA ILE A 98 3.24 -0.65 -5.56
C ILE A 98 2.22 -1.01 -6.65
N ASP A 99 1.81 -2.27 -6.72
CA ASP A 99 0.82 -2.77 -7.66
C ASP A 99 -0.61 -2.39 -7.23
N LYS A 100 -1.39 -1.80 -8.15
CA LYS A 100 -2.81 -1.45 -7.93
C LYS A 100 -3.75 -2.65 -8.03
N PHE A 101 -3.33 -3.71 -8.69
CA PHE A 101 -4.05 -4.95 -8.89
C PHE A 101 -3.17 -6.19 -8.56
N PRO A 102 -2.73 -6.40 -7.30
CA PRO A 102 -1.77 -7.48 -6.94
C PRO A 102 -2.21 -8.94 -7.20
N GLU A 103 -3.43 -9.15 -7.68
CA GLU A 103 -3.97 -10.47 -8.02
C GLU A 103 -4.27 -10.62 -9.53
N ASP A 104 -3.97 -9.60 -10.35
CA ASP A 104 -4.25 -9.57 -11.78
C ASP A 104 -3.00 -9.17 -12.58
N SER A 105 -2.23 -10.18 -12.97
CA SER A 105 -0.92 -10.02 -13.65
C SER A 105 -0.95 -9.34 -15.02
N SER A 106 -2.12 -8.86 -15.43
CA SER A 106 -2.32 -8.10 -16.64
C SER A 106 -2.45 -6.60 -16.37
N GLN A 107 -2.54 -6.17 -15.12
CA GLN A 107 -2.70 -4.78 -14.67
C GLN A 107 -1.82 -4.50 -13.46
N TRP A 108 -1.17 -3.34 -13.42
CA TRP A 108 -0.34 -2.92 -12.29
C TRP A 108 -0.55 -1.46 -11.87
N ASN A 109 -1.19 -0.65 -12.73
CA ASN A 109 -1.36 0.79 -12.56
C ASN A 109 -2.81 1.20 -12.78
N ASP A 110 -3.27 2.17 -11.99
CA ASP A 110 -4.59 2.80 -12.03
C ASP A 110 -4.36 4.29 -11.74
N THR A 111 -4.34 5.10 -12.80
CA THR A 111 -3.90 6.51 -12.70
C THR A 111 -4.96 7.40 -12.05
N ASP A 112 -6.25 7.13 -12.27
CA ASP A 112 -7.33 7.94 -11.73
C ASP A 112 -8.04 7.34 -10.51
N GLY A 113 -7.74 6.09 -10.18
CA GLY A 113 -8.21 5.39 -8.98
C GLY A 113 -9.64 4.88 -9.08
N ASP A 114 -10.15 4.64 -10.29
CA ASP A 114 -11.52 4.17 -10.51
C ASP A 114 -11.68 2.63 -10.45
N GLY A 115 -10.56 1.91 -10.32
CA GLY A 115 -10.50 0.47 -10.22
C GLY A 115 -10.43 -0.25 -11.57
N PHE A 116 -10.19 0.47 -12.67
CA PHE A 116 -9.85 -0.08 -13.99
C PHE A 116 -8.37 0.17 -14.26
N GLY A 117 -7.68 -0.83 -14.82
CA GLY A 117 -6.23 -0.75 -14.96
C GLY A 117 -5.80 -0.12 -16.28
N ASP A 118 -4.77 0.72 -16.24
CA ASP A 118 -4.32 1.52 -17.38
C ASP A 118 -3.72 0.69 -18.52
N ASN A 119 -3.31 -0.57 -18.29
CA ASN A 119 -2.71 -1.38 -19.34
C ASN A 119 -3.80 -1.77 -20.36
N PRO A 120 -3.77 -1.28 -21.61
CA PRO A 120 -4.83 -1.54 -22.59
C PRO A 120 -4.88 -3.00 -23.05
N LYS A 121 -3.86 -3.81 -22.73
CA LYS A 121 -3.83 -5.24 -23.00
C LYS A 121 -4.25 -6.08 -21.79
N GLY A 122 -4.48 -5.44 -20.66
CA GLY A 122 -4.90 -6.07 -19.43
C GLY A 122 -6.37 -6.43 -19.42
N LYS A 123 -6.79 -7.08 -18.33
CA LYS A 123 -8.17 -7.36 -18.02
C LYS A 123 -8.83 -6.09 -17.50
N ASN A 124 -10.09 -5.87 -17.93
CA ASN A 124 -10.87 -4.66 -17.62
C ASN A 124 -10.03 -3.37 -17.79
N PRO A 125 -9.46 -3.14 -18.98
CA PRO A 125 -8.59 -2.00 -19.18
C PRO A 125 -9.40 -0.71 -19.13
N ASP A 126 -8.81 0.34 -18.57
CA ASP A 126 -9.36 1.68 -18.65
C ASP A 126 -9.06 2.31 -20.02
N LEU A 127 -10.12 2.69 -20.73
CA LEU A 127 -10.02 3.43 -22.00
C LEU A 127 -9.78 4.93 -21.80
N CYS A 128 -9.94 5.45 -20.59
CA CYS A 128 -9.78 6.84 -20.19
C CYS A 128 -8.90 7.03 -18.93
N PRO A 129 -7.60 6.61 -18.93
CA PRO A 129 -6.73 6.54 -17.74
C PRO A 129 -6.62 7.77 -16.81
N ASP A 130 -7.00 8.95 -17.31
CA ASP A 130 -6.91 10.21 -16.57
C ASP A 130 -8.28 10.68 -16.01
N VAL A 131 -9.36 9.91 -16.21
CA VAL A 131 -10.75 10.33 -15.95
C VAL A 131 -11.58 9.17 -15.39
N ALA A 132 -11.76 9.21 -14.07
CA ALA A 132 -12.48 8.16 -13.36
C ALA A 132 -13.86 7.85 -13.98
N GLY A 133 -14.10 6.58 -14.26
CA GLY A 133 -15.28 6.13 -14.97
C GLY A 133 -16.02 4.96 -14.32
N VAL A 134 -16.72 4.22 -15.16
CA VAL A 134 -17.60 3.12 -14.75
C VAL A 134 -17.46 1.90 -15.66
N ALA A 135 -17.79 0.73 -15.13
CA ALA A 135 -17.73 -0.55 -15.85
C ALA A 135 -18.52 -0.55 -17.17
N GLU A 136 -19.67 0.13 -17.23
CA GLU A 136 -20.54 0.16 -18.42
C GLU A 136 -19.89 0.88 -19.61
N GLU A 137 -18.87 1.71 -19.34
CA GLU A 137 -18.15 2.50 -20.34
C GLU A 137 -16.64 2.20 -20.32
N ASP A 138 -16.25 0.98 -19.90
CA ASP A 138 -14.86 0.49 -19.91
C ASP A 138 -13.85 1.46 -19.25
N GLY A 139 -14.17 1.93 -18.03
CA GLY A 139 -13.33 2.88 -17.27
C GLY A 139 -13.50 4.35 -17.67
N CYS A 140 -14.32 4.65 -18.69
CA CYS A 140 -14.62 6.04 -19.04
C CYS A 140 -15.83 6.63 -18.30
N GLU A 141 -15.93 7.96 -18.35
CA GLU A 141 -17.03 8.73 -17.78
C GLU A 141 -18.41 8.17 -18.19
N ALA A 142 -19.28 7.99 -17.20
CA ALA A 142 -20.62 7.45 -17.39
C ALA A 142 -21.44 8.33 -18.35
N LYS A 143 -21.93 7.74 -19.44
CA LYS A 143 -22.90 8.42 -20.31
C LYS A 143 -24.25 8.48 -19.61
N VAL A 144 -24.75 9.69 -19.37
CA VAL A 144 -26.13 9.89 -18.93
C VAL A 144 -27.05 9.39 -20.05
N LYS A 145 -27.57 8.16 -19.90
CA LYS A 145 -28.69 7.68 -20.71
C LYS A 145 -29.84 8.61 -20.36
N GLU A 146 -30.11 9.61 -21.19
CA GLU A 146 -31.40 10.28 -21.15
C GLU A 146 -32.43 9.18 -21.34
N SER A 147 -33.06 8.79 -20.23
CA SER A 147 -34.31 8.06 -20.22
C SER A 147 -35.17 8.75 -21.24
N SER A 148 -35.32 8.13 -22.41
CA SER A 148 -36.21 8.59 -23.45
C SER A 148 -37.55 8.72 -22.77
N GLY A 149 -37.91 9.96 -22.46
CA GLY A 149 -38.98 10.28 -21.54
C GLY A 149 -40.18 9.44 -21.93
N GLY A 150 -40.48 8.44 -21.11
CA GLY A 150 -41.65 7.59 -21.27
C GLY A 150 -42.80 8.57 -21.40
N SER A 151 -43.33 8.68 -22.62
CA SER A 151 -44.21 9.77 -22.99
C SER A 151 -45.47 9.63 -22.16
N ILE A 152 -45.54 10.35 -21.04
CA ILE A 152 -46.76 10.52 -20.22
C ILE A 152 -47.89 11.09 -21.10
N LEU A 153 -47.55 11.69 -22.24
CA LEU A 153 -48.49 12.19 -23.23
C LEU A 153 -49.19 11.10 -24.07
N ALA A 154 -48.74 9.85 -24.08
CA ALA A 154 -49.43 8.78 -24.82
C ALA A 154 -50.74 8.34 -24.15
N TYR A 155 -50.83 8.41 -22.81
CA TYR A 155 -52.03 8.02 -22.05
C TYR A 155 -52.81 9.20 -21.45
N GLY A 156 -52.18 10.38 -21.32
CA GLY A 156 -52.85 11.59 -20.81
C GLY A 156 -53.94 12.14 -21.74
N GLY A 157 -53.82 11.97 -23.06
CA GLY A 157 -54.81 12.45 -24.04
C GLY A 157 -56.10 11.62 -24.07
N ILE A 158 -56.01 10.31 -23.85
CA ILE A 158 -57.17 9.41 -23.87
C ILE A 158 -57.94 9.51 -22.55
N GLY A 159 -57.23 9.61 -21.42
CA GLY A 159 -57.86 9.74 -20.09
C GLY A 159 -58.67 11.03 -19.94
N VAL A 160 -58.13 12.18 -20.36
CA VAL A 160 -58.83 13.48 -20.25
C VAL A 160 -59.98 13.59 -21.24
N GLY A 161 -59.81 13.09 -22.47
CA GLY A 161 -60.89 13.07 -23.47
C GLY A 161 -62.06 12.20 -23.05
N VAL A 162 -61.80 10.98 -22.54
CA VAL A 162 -62.85 10.07 -22.05
C VAL A 162 -63.51 10.63 -20.79
N LEU A 163 -62.75 11.23 -19.87
CA LEU A 163 -63.29 11.84 -18.66
C LEU A 163 -64.21 13.04 -18.98
N LEU A 164 -63.84 13.90 -19.92
CA LEU A 164 -64.66 15.04 -20.34
C LEU A 164 -65.96 14.61 -21.05
N VAL A 165 -65.92 13.54 -21.84
CA VAL A 165 -67.13 12.98 -22.48
C VAL A 165 -68.07 12.37 -21.43
N ILE A 166 -67.54 11.67 -20.43
CA ILE A 166 -68.33 11.12 -19.31
C ILE A 166 -68.94 12.24 -18.47
N ILE A 167 -68.21 13.32 -18.18
CA ILE A 167 -68.73 14.48 -17.45
C ILE A 167 -69.82 15.19 -18.26
N MET A 168 -69.63 15.40 -19.57
CA MET A 168 -70.64 16.00 -20.45
C MET A 168 -71.90 15.13 -20.58
N ALA A 169 -71.74 13.81 -20.67
CA ALA A 169 -72.86 12.87 -20.66
C ALA A 169 -73.58 12.86 -19.30
N GLY A 170 -72.84 12.91 -18.19
CA GLY A 170 -73.38 13.01 -16.84
C GLY A 170 -74.19 14.28 -16.63
N LEU A 171 -73.69 15.44 -17.08
CA LEU A 171 -74.40 16.72 -17.02
C LEU A 171 -75.66 16.74 -17.91
N LEU A 172 -75.62 16.08 -19.07
CA LEU A 172 -76.81 15.93 -19.93
C LEU A 172 -77.87 15.01 -19.33
N ILE A 173 -77.47 13.95 -18.61
CA ILE A 173 -78.38 13.05 -17.90
C ILE A 173 -78.96 13.73 -16.65
N MET A 174 -78.14 14.44 -15.88
CA MET A 174 -78.59 15.22 -14.71
C MET A 174 -79.54 16.36 -15.09
N ARG A 175 -79.46 16.91 -16.31
CA ARG A 175 -80.40 17.94 -16.79
C ARG A 175 -81.75 17.36 -17.25
N ARG A 176 -81.86 16.03 -17.40
CA ARG A 176 -83.08 15.34 -17.87
C ARG A 176 -83.86 14.66 -16.73
N MET A 177 -83.22 14.44 -15.58
CA MET A 177 -83.85 13.83 -14.41
C MET A 177 -83.88 14.87 -13.29
N GLY A 178 -84.99 15.61 -13.25
CA GLY A 178 -85.35 16.38 -12.06
C GLY A 178 -85.81 15.45 -10.94
N SER A 179 -85.39 15.79 -9.72
CA SER A 179 -85.81 15.29 -8.41
C SER A 179 -85.73 13.78 -8.18
N ASP A 180 -84.88 13.38 -7.25
CA ASP A 180 -85.36 13.02 -5.91
C ASP A 180 -84.18 12.93 -4.93
N GLU A 181 -84.39 13.57 -3.78
CA GLU A 181 -83.44 13.67 -2.68
C GLU A 181 -83.32 12.29 -2.01
N GLY A 182 -82.10 11.76 -1.97
CA GLY A 182 -81.78 10.51 -1.30
C GLY A 182 -80.46 10.67 -0.58
N GLU A 183 -80.53 11.21 0.63
CA GLU A 183 -79.42 11.23 1.58
C GLU A 183 -78.88 9.80 1.77
N LYS A 184 -77.65 9.58 1.34
CA LYS A 184 -76.88 8.37 1.62
C LYS A 184 -75.64 8.76 2.40
N ASP A 185 -75.80 8.69 3.71
CA ASP A 185 -74.72 8.58 4.67
C ASP A 185 -73.87 7.37 4.28
N TRP A 186 -72.65 7.64 3.81
CA TRP A 186 -71.58 6.66 3.85
C TRP A 186 -70.55 7.20 4.84
N VAL A 187 -70.74 6.86 6.10
CA VAL A 187 -69.62 6.81 7.04
C VAL A 187 -68.71 5.69 6.53
N THR A 188 -67.68 6.03 5.77
CA THR A 188 -66.50 5.17 5.69
C THR A 188 -65.77 5.32 7.01
N ASP A 189 -65.78 4.24 7.77
CA ASP A 189 -64.89 3.98 8.89
C ASP A 189 -63.45 3.91 8.35
N VAL A 190 -62.85 5.09 8.14
CA VAL A 190 -61.42 5.22 7.89
C VAL A 190 -60.77 5.16 9.26
N GLY A 191 -60.32 3.97 9.65
CA GLY A 191 -59.39 3.81 10.75
C GLY A 191 -58.08 4.52 10.42
N ILE A 192 -58.00 5.81 10.74
CA ILE A 192 -56.76 6.57 10.76
C ILE A 192 -55.97 6.08 12.00
N PRO A 193 -54.80 5.46 11.85
CA PRO A 193 -53.93 5.27 13.00
C PRO A 193 -53.46 6.65 13.46
N ASN A 194 -53.74 6.92 14.73
CA ASN A 194 -53.22 8.05 15.50
C ASN A 194 -51.70 8.20 15.29
N MET A 195 -51.26 9.31 14.70
CA MET A 195 -49.83 9.64 14.53
C MET A 195 -49.16 10.24 15.79
N ASN A 196 -49.80 10.19 16.97
CA ASN A 196 -49.20 10.64 18.22
C ASN A 196 -48.73 9.49 19.14
N ALA A 197 -48.25 8.39 18.58
CA ALA A 197 -47.52 7.37 19.34
C ALA A 197 -46.09 7.23 18.78
N GLN A 198 -45.11 7.74 19.53
CA GLN A 198 -43.70 7.38 19.35
C GLN A 198 -43.53 5.88 19.62
N PRO A 199 -42.92 5.10 18.72
CA PRO A 199 -42.37 3.81 19.09
C PRO A 199 -41.12 4.06 19.94
N ALA A 200 -41.14 3.55 21.16
CA ALA A 200 -39.90 3.36 21.92
C ALA A 200 -38.98 2.42 21.13
N MET A 201 -37.75 2.86 20.94
CA MET A 201 -36.61 2.08 20.45
C MET A 201 -36.50 0.71 21.16
N PRO A 202 -36.29 -0.40 20.44
CA PRO A 202 -36.03 -1.69 21.06
C PRO A 202 -34.62 -1.71 21.66
N ASP A 203 -34.55 -2.14 22.92
CA ASP A 203 -33.34 -2.44 23.68
C ASP A 203 -32.58 -3.62 23.03
N MET A 204 -31.35 -3.39 22.58
CA MET A 204 -30.45 -4.41 22.01
C MET A 204 -29.72 -5.24 23.08
N SER A 205 -30.42 -5.62 24.15
CA SER A 205 -29.89 -6.46 25.21
C SER A 205 -30.56 -7.83 25.22
N ALA A 206 -30.39 -8.65 24.17
CA ALA A 206 -30.40 -10.12 24.24
C ALA A 206 -30.29 -10.78 22.85
N MET A 207 -29.23 -11.55 22.66
CA MET A 207 -29.07 -12.54 21.59
C MET A 207 -29.83 -13.84 21.94
N PRO A 208 -30.51 -14.53 21.00
CA PRO A 208 -30.89 -15.91 21.18
C PRO A 208 -29.76 -16.86 20.75
N ALA A 209 -29.46 -17.82 21.62
CA ALA A 209 -28.54 -18.91 21.40
C ALA A 209 -29.16 -20.02 20.55
N ASN A 210 -28.41 -20.55 19.58
CA ASN A 210 -28.36 -21.98 19.22
C ASN A 210 -27.13 -22.20 18.32
N SER A 211 -26.03 -22.75 18.85
CA SER A 211 -25.73 -24.18 19.02
C SER A 211 -25.29 -24.86 17.72
N GLY A 212 -23.99 -24.90 17.49
CA GLY A 212 -23.37 -25.73 16.45
C GLY A 212 -21.88 -25.43 16.29
N LEU A 213 -21.05 -26.32 16.85
CA LEU A 213 -19.60 -26.42 16.66
C LEU A 213 -18.72 -25.27 17.16
N TYR A 214 -18.46 -25.33 18.46
CA TYR A 214 -17.24 -24.78 19.06
C TYR A 214 -16.05 -25.65 18.64
N ALA A 215 -15.22 -25.17 17.72
CA ALA A 215 -13.80 -25.49 17.73
C ALA A 215 -13.13 -24.37 18.52
N GLN A 216 -12.62 -24.71 19.70
CA GLN A 216 -11.80 -23.81 20.50
C GLN A 216 -10.61 -23.35 19.65
N ALA A 217 -10.46 -22.04 19.51
CA ALA A 217 -9.17 -21.45 19.16
C ALA A 217 -8.23 -21.75 20.33
N VAL A 218 -7.50 -22.86 20.19
CA VAL A 218 -6.31 -23.13 20.98
C VAL A 218 -5.32 -22.06 20.55
N ALA A 219 -5.02 -21.13 21.45
CA ALA A 219 -3.85 -20.26 21.32
C ALA A 219 -2.66 -21.15 20.92
N PRO A 220 -1.83 -20.78 19.93
CA PRO A 220 -0.60 -21.52 19.70
C PRO A 220 0.21 -21.43 20.99
N GLN A 221 0.25 -22.55 21.72
CA GLN A 221 1.26 -22.83 22.71
C GLN A 221 2.58 -22.67 21.98
N GLN A 222 3.37 -21.69 22.40
CA GLN A 222 4.74 -21.57 21.97
C GLN A 222 5.41 -22.94 22.09
N PRO A 223 6.05 -23.48 21.05
CA PRO A 223 7.00 -24.54 21.28
C PRO A 223 8.10 -23.94 22.17
N ALA A 224 8.25 -24.54 23.35
CA ALA A 224 9.30 -24.18 24.29
C ALA A 224 10.64 -24.17 23.56
N TYR A 225 11.23 -22.98 23.40
CA TYR A 225 12.62 -22.87 23.01
C TYR A 225 13.45 -23.58 24.08
N SER A 226 14.05 -24.69 23.68
CA SER A 226 15.18 -25.28 24.38
C SER A 226 16.21 -24.18 24.62
N GLN A 227 16.54 -23.93 25.88
CA GLN A 227 17.66 -23.09 26.22
C GLN A 227 18.93 -23.68 25.61
N TYR A 228 19.37 -23.12 24.48
CA TYR A 228 20.75 -23.24 24.09
C TYR A 228 21.55 -22.39 25.07
N GLN A 229 22.26 -23.08 25.96
CA GLN A 229 23.32 -22.46 26.74
C GLN A 229 24.35 -21.90 25.76
N GLN A 230 24.50 -20.59 25.79
CA GLN A 230 25.63 -19.88 25.18
C GLN A 230 26.94 -20.56 25.66
N PRO A 231 27.85 -20.99 24.76
CA PRO A 231 29.21 -21.21 25.17
C PRO A 231 29.79 -19.86 25.59
N VAL A 232 30.17 -19.76 26.85
CA VAL A 232 30.88 -18.60 27.42
C VAL A 232 32.20 -18.46 26.65
N GLN A 233 32.27 -17.47 25.76
CA GLN A 233 33.52 -17.11 25.11
C GLN A 233 34.51 -16.58 26.17
N PRO A 234 35.77 -17.07 26.20
CA PRO A 234 36.77 -16.50 27.09
C PRO A 234 37.05 -15.06 26.70
N VAL A 235 36.87 -14.15 27.66
CA VAL A 235 37.28 -12.75 27.55
C VAL A 235 38.80 -12.72 27.42
N HIS A 236 39.30 -12.59 26.20
CA HIS A 236 40.72 -12.28 25.97
C HIS A 236 40.93 -10.77 26.09
N PRO A 237 41.97 -10.33 26.82
CA PRO A 237 42.19 -8.92 27.09
C PRO A 237 42.57 -8.16 25.82
N VAL A 238 41.93 -7.00 25.63
CA VAL A 238 42.31 -5.98 24.65
C VAL A 238 43.77 -5.60 24.88
N VAL A 239 44.66 -6.08 24.02
CA VAL A 239 46.01 -5.52 23.90
C VAL A 239 45.89 -4.29 23.03
N VAL A 240 46.05 -3.12 23.64
CA VAL A 240 46.21 -1.84 22.94
C VAL A 240 47.51 -1.91 22.13
N GLN A 241 47.41 -2.23 20.85
CA GLN A 241 48.54 -2.04 19.93
C GLN A 241 48.52 -0.62 19.37
N GLN A 242 49.68 0.01 19.50
CA GLN A 242 49.95 1.42 19.25
C GLN A 242 49.73 1.80 17.78
N GLN A 243 49.04 2.91 17.58
CA GLN A 243 48.89 3.59 16.29
C GLN A 243 50.26 3.85 15.65
N ALA A 244 50.47 3.30 14.46
CA ALA A 244 51.52 3.75 13.56
C ALA A 244 51.12 5.09 12.94
N ALA A 245 52.04 6.05 13.00
CA ALA A 245 51.85 7.43 12.59
C ALA A 245 51.55 7.59 11.08
N SER A 246 50.49 8.34 10.75
CA SER A 246 50.26 8.89 9.40
C SER A 246 51.23 10.05 9.12
N PRO A 247 51.77 10.19 7.89
CA PRO A 247 52.53 11.36 7.53
C PRO A 247 51.64 12.57 7.23
N ASN A 248 52.16 13.72 7.62
CA ASN A 248 51.54 15.04 7.73
C ASN A 248 51.17 15.65 6.35
N LEU A 249 49.87 15.88 6.08
CA LEU A 249 49.41 16.69 4.94
C LEU A 249 49.36 18.18 5.33
N ALA A 250 50.48 18.87 5.16
CA ALA A 250 50.52 20.32 5.23
C ALA A 250 51.47 20.90 4.18
N ALA A 251 50.98 21.01 2.93
CA ALA A 251 51.37 22.07 1.98
C ALA A 251 50.64 21.88 0.64
N LEU A 252 49.69 22.76 0.32
CA LEU A 252 49.50 23.38 -1.00
C LEU A 252 48.39 24.45 -0.90
N PRO A 253 48.55 25.67 -1.48
CA PRO A 253 47.60 26.77 -1.36
C PRO A 253 46.61 26.78 -2.53
N GLY A 254 45.32 26.92 -2.23
CA GLY A 254 44.28 27.08 -3.24
C GLY A 254 42.88 26.84 -2.69
N GLN A 255 42.38 27.74 -1.84
CA GLN A 255 40.99 27.69 -1.41
C GLN A 255 40.07 28.15 -2.56
N ALA A 256 39.43 27.19 -3.23
CA ALA A 256 38.17 27.44 -3.91
C ALA A 256 37.06 27.45 -2.85
N VAL A 257 36.43 28.61 -2.67
CA VAL A 257 35.22 28.76 -1.86
C VAL A 257 34.10 28.00 -2.58
N MET A 258 33.73 26.83 -2.08
CA MET A 258 32.53 26.11 -2.53
C MET A 258 31.31 26.97 -2.17
N PRO A 259 30.34 27.19 -3.08
CA PRO A 259 29.10 27.86 -2.72
C PRO A 259 28.35 27.00 -1.71
N GLN A 260 27.81 27.63 -0.66
CA GLN A 260 26.89 26.99 0.28
C GLN A 260 25.83 26.21 -0.49
N GLN A 261 25.79 24.89 -0.28
CA GLN A 261 24.66 24.07 -0.72
C GLN A 261 23.39 24.69 -0.14
N ALA A 262 22.40 24.91 -1.01
CA ALA A 262 21.06 25.28 -0.59
C ALA A 262 20.55 24.24 0.44
N PRO A 263 19.76 24.65 1.45
CA PRO A 263 19.25 23.72 2.45
C PRO A 263 18.54 22.57 1.73
N LEU A 264 19.00 21.34 2.00
CA LEU A 264 18.42 20.11 1.48
C LEU A 264 16.92 20.14 1.75
N GLY A 265 16.12 20.02 0.69
CA GLY A 265 14.68 19.86 0.82
C GLY A 265 14.36 18.59 1.62
N PRO A 266 13.14 18.49 2.16
CA PRO A 266 12.73 17.31 2.90
C PRO A 266 12.86 16.00 2.08
N THR A 267 13.25 14.90 2.73
CA THR A 267 13.32 13.55 2.13
C THR A 267 12.11 12.71 2.55
N PHE A 268 11.79 11.66 1.79
CA PHE A 268 10.61 10.81 2.04
C PHE A 268 10.61 10.18 3.45
N TYR A 269 11.78 9.90 4.01
CA TYR A 269 11.94 9.35 5.37
C TYR A 269 11.44 10.27 6.48
N ASP A 270 11.17 11.54 6.17
CA ASP A 270 10.80 12.55 7.15
C ASP A 270 9.29 12.83 7.22
N VAL A 271 8.49 12.03 6.54
CA VAL A 271 7.03 12.12 6.61
C VAL A 271 6.53 11.71 8.00
N GLY A 272 5.80 12.60 8.66
CA GLY A 272 5.13 12.30 9.94
C GLY A 272 6.02 12.28 11.18
N THR A 273 7.31 12.62 11.07
CA THR A 273 8.21 12.77 12.22
C THR A 273 8.54 14.24 12.49
N MET A 274 8.71 14.61 13.76
CA MET A 274 9.13 15.96 14.15
C MET A 274 10.65 16.06 14.00
N ARG A 275 11.09 16.94 13.09
CA ARG A 275 12.51 17.13 12.78
C ARG A 275 13.26 18.00 13.79
N SER A 276 14.58 18.07 13.61
CA SER A 276 15.48 18.97 14.36
C SER A 276 15.19 20.47 14.14
N ASP A 277 14.48 20.81 13.08
CA ASP A 277 13.95 22.17 12.81
C ASP A 277 12.65 22.48 13.58
N GLY A 278 12.10 21.49 14.29
CA GLY A 278 10.88 21.59 15.09
C GLY A 278 9.58 21.51 14.29
N ASN A 279 9.64 21.21 12.98
CA ASN A 279 8.47 21.16 12.11
C ASN A 279 8.13 19.70 11.70
N GLU A 280 6.84 19.47 11.46
CA GLU A 280 6.32 18.21 10.93
C GLU A 280 6.06 18.39 9.43
N TRP A 281 6.51 17.43 8.63
CA TRP A 281 6.45 17.49 7.17
C TRP A 281 5.64 16.32 6.60
N LEU A 282 4.95 16.57 5.50
CA LEU A 282 4.14 15.60 4.76
C LEU A 282 4.32 15.83 3.26
N GLU A 283 4.56 14.75 2.53
CA GLU A 283 4.47 14.76 1.07
C GLU A 283 3.08 14.25 0.68
N PHE A 284 2.32 15.03 -0.09
CA PHE A 284 0.98 14.61 -0.52
C PHE A 284 0.62 15.12 -1.92
N PRO A 285 0.30 14.22 -2.87
CA PRO A 285 0.36 12.76 -2.78
C PRO A 285 1.79 12.23 -2.51
N VAL A 286 1.91 11.00 -2.00
CA VAL A 286 3.23 10.37 -1.77
C VAL A 286 4.00 10.32 -3.10
N SER A 287 5.29 10.65 -3.08
CA SER A 287 6.16 10.70 -4.27
C SER A 287 5.80 11.77 -5.32
N SER A 288 4.94 12.74 -4.99
CA SER A 288 4.56 13.84 -5.91
C SER A 288 5.57 14.99 -5.98
N GLY A 289 6.52 15.05 -5.04
CA GLY A 289 7.39 16.19 -4.80
C GLY A 289 6.69 17.40 -4.15
N ALA A 290 5.40 17.32 -3.82
CA ALA A 290 4.65 18.40 -3.19
C ALA A 290 4.73 18.28 -1.66
N TRP A 291 5.43 19.23 -1.03
CA TRP A 291 5.71 19.20 0.40
C TRP A 291 4.88 20.18 1.19
N TYR A 292 4.30 19.68 2.27
CA TYR A 292 3.49 20.41 3.23
C TYR A 292 4.19 20.41 4.57
N MET A 293 4.20 21.56 5.23
CA MET A 293 4.71 21.74 6.58
C MET A 293 3.53 22.03 7.50
N ARG A 294 3.45 21.35 8.64
CA ARG A 294 2.42 21.63 9.64
C ARG A 294 2.79 22.85 10.44
N ASP A 295 1.92 23.85 10.41
CA ASP A 295 2.07 25.04 11.25
C ASP A 295 2.00 24.63 12.74
N PRO A 296 3.01 24.96 13.56
CA PRO A 296 3.06 24.53 14.95
C PRO A 296 1.95 25.14 15.82
N THR A 297 1.42 26.31 15.42
CA THR A 297 0.40 27.08 16.13
C THR A 297 -1.01 26.72 15.66
N THR A 298 -1.24 26.71 14.35
CA THR A 298 -2.58 26.49 13.77
C THR A 298 -2.87 25.02 13.47
N LYS A 299 -1.84 24.16 13.51
CA LYS A 299 -1.91 22.73 13.15
C LYS A 299 -2.39 22.45 11.73
N GLN A 300 -2.44 23.46 10.87
CA GLN A 300 -2.79 23.33 9.46
C GLN A 300 -1.57 23.02 8.60
N TRP A 301 -1.79 22.31 7.50
CA TRP A 301 -0.76 21.99 6.52
C TRP A 301 -0.61 23.13 5.52
N VAL A 302 0.61 23.62 5.35
CA VAL A 302 0.95 24.71 4.43
C VAL A 302 1.94 24.20 3.40
N ARG A 303 1.59 24.31 2.11
CA ARG A 303 2.50 23.93 1.02
C ARG A 303 3.74 24.83 1.02
N LYS A 304 4.92 24.22 0.91
CA LYS A 304 6.23 24.91 0.90
C LYS A 304 7.04 24.66 -0.37
N ILE A 305 6.89 23.48 -0.97
CA ILE A 305 7.57 23.06 -2.20
C ILE A 305 6.52 22.46 -3.14
#